data_AF-A0A914QXS1-F1
#
_entry.id   AF-A0A914QXS1-F1
#
_cell.length_a   1.000
_cell.length_b   1.000
_cell.length_c   1.000
_cell.angle_alpha   90.00
_cell.angle_beta   90.00
_cell.angle_gamma   90.00
#
_symmetry.space_group_name_H-M   'P 1'
#
loop_
_entity.id
_entity.type
_entity.pdbx_description
1 polymer ?
#
loop_
_entity_poly.entity_id
_entity_poly.type
_entity_poly.pdbx_seq_one_letter_code
_entity_poly.pdbx_strand_id
1 'polypeptide(L)'
;MAGYYQTFNDYKQTITNNFAASVGGGYSLFKASGSFSTKHQESKEKFAKYKSSLLHTKLVYRSFNLYADSVSALEPGFIDRIEQISNAISLNLTYQAEYLSEMIVKDYGTHYVSTAETGAIIEQETFVDSQSLSSGSTSLDSMRASAAASFGSYFHASASDTHEVSTADKNTLSQMTKHTQIITNGGPDVNAVLAMADNGTMQVNNLVSFKHDGDWLYQIVVPRNFPNIDCDILFRAQILLQAAIELYYKKNTIRGCTDMNAPNYNFQANFDDGTCKPYNLSFPFGGVFQTCTPLDDSPNWRCDNFTQDNLFVGGPMCDKTLFEPVWLLAETYHFEDRIVTKTRRECHTHWFHRKCHDVNYDVIYKDSVKIQAFWCRKKADVQLPAEKGAMFGGLFEAGKVNEFTGEVGCPGTFQPYFLGRSITVCISYEYEQDHAYSVPIEKFFSCQTPSKEQSCSANFTQHLAAVENNCDVFFCIRRHTYTQYQHAVIQRPPYTMEQLAASNYSTNTIRARYKGVELFSAPFEMLFDDTVIVSKTANVSSSVNIDAYIDEVHEKILIVSNNLTASAAETLQNIKLVDPDD
;
A
#
# COMPACT_ATOMS: atom_id res chain seq x y z
N MET A 1 -5.38 6.66 26.60
CA MET A 1 -5.63 5.50 25.70
C MET A 1 -4.92 5.73 24.37
N ALA A 2 -4.47 4.66 23.72
CA ALA A 2 -3.89 4.72 22.37
C ALA A 2 -4.92 5.18 21.33
N GLY A 3 -4.48 5.84 20.26
CA GLY A 3 -5.26 5.98 19.03
C GLY A 3 -5.37 4.64 18.31
N TYR A 4 -6.50 4.39 17.66
CA TYR A 4 -6.71 3.20 16.83
C TYR A 4 -6.94 3.62 15.39
N TYR A 5 -6.20 3.02 14.47
CA TYR A 5 -6.31 3.27 13.05
C TYR A 5 -6.47 1.92 12.35
N GLN A 6 -7.61 1.74 11.68
CA GLN A 6 -7.93 0.48 11.03
C GLN A 6 -7.06 0.26 9.80
N THR A 7 -6.84 1.32 9.01
CA THR A 7 -6.05 1.29 7.78
C THR A 7 -4.93 2.33 7.79
N PHE A 8 -3.97 2.18 6.88
CA PHE A 8 -2.96 3.20 6.66
C PHE A 8 -3.56 4.54 6.21
N ASN A 9 -4.67 4.53 5.46
CA ASN A 9 -5.32 5.76 5.01
C ASN A 9 -5.89 6.57 6.19
N ASP A 10 -6.37 5.90 7.23
CA ASP A 10 -6.82 6.55 8.47
C ASP A 10 -5.62 7.15 9.23
N TYR A 11 -4.50 6.42 9.26
CA TYR A 11 -3.29 6.86 9.95
C TYR A 11 -2.55 7.98 9.23
N LYS A 12 -2.55 7.97 7.88
CA LYS A 12 -1.85 8.92 7.00
C LYS A 12 -2.07 10.37 7.44
N GLN A 13 -3.30 10.74 7.76
CA GLN A 13 -3.63 12.11 8.19
C GLN A 13 -2.83 12.53 9.42
N THR A 14 -2.63 11.62 10.38
CA THR A 14 -1.85 11.89 11.60
C THR A 14 -0.37 12.15 11.29
N ILE A 15 0.17 11.57 10.23
CA ILE A 15 1.56 11.80 9.77
C ILE A 15 1.65 13.11 8.98
N THR A 16 0.66 13.41 8.14
CA THR A 16 0.72 14.54 7.19
C THR A 16 0.34 15.89 7.81
N ASN A 17 -0.30 15.90 8.98
CA ASN A 17 -0.81 17.12 9.65
C ASN A 17 0.26 17.96 10.37
N ASN A 18 1.54 17.77 10.08
CA ASN A 18 2.63 18.53 10.71
C ASN A 18 2.87 19.91 10.06
N PHE A 19 2.18 20.23 8.96
CA PHE A 19 2.24 21.50 8.25
C PHE A 19 0.84 21.94 7.81
N ALA A 20 0.28 22.99 8.42
CA ALA A 20 -1.05 23.52 8.12
C ALA A 20 -0.98 24.66 7.10
N ALA A 21 -0.64 24.37 5.85
CA ALA A 21 -0.57 25.41 4.82
C ALA A 21 -1.93 26.11 4.65
N SER A 22 -1.91 27.45 4.64
CA SER A 22 -3.09 28.28 4.38
C SER A 22 -3.71 27.97 3.00
N VAL A 23 -5.05 28.00 2.97
CA VAL A 23 -5.90 27.56 1.86
C VAL A 23 -5.76 28.54 0.68
N GLY A 24 -4.76 28.32 -0.18
CA GLY A 24 -4.52 29.11 -1.39
C GLY A 24 -4.12 28.32 -2.65
N GLY A 25 -3.70 27.05 -2.49
CA GLY A 25 -3.42 26.14 -3.61
C GLY A 25 -4.62 25.26 -3.94
N GLY A 26 -4.78 24.85 -5.20
CA GLY A 26 -5.88 23.98 -5.64
C GLY A 26 -6.01 22.71 -4.78
N TYR A 27 -7.26 22.36 -4.43
CA TYR A 27 -7.67 21.26 -3.54
C TYR A 27 -7.02 19.88 -3.84
N SER A 28 -6.45 19.72 -5.04
CA SER A 28 -5.77 18.50 -5.51
C SER A 28 -4.35 18.31 -4.95
N LEU A 29 -3.60 19.39 -4.67
CA LEU A 29 -2.16 19.32 -4.35
C LEU A 29 -1.87 18.86 -2.91
N PHE A 30 -2.79 19.08 -1.97
CA PHE A 30 -2.61 18.74 -0.55
C PHE A 30 -2.59 17.23 -0.27
N LYS A 31 -3.20 16.41 -1.13
CA LYS A 31 -3.35 14.97 -0.88
C LYS A 31 -2.04 14.19 -0.94
N ALA A 32 -1.01 14.71 -1.62
CA ALA A 32 0.32 14.09 -1.74
C ALA A 32 1.32 14.58 -0.67
N SER A 33 0.96 15.58 0.15
CA SER A 33 1.85 16.15 1.16
C SER A 33 2.32 15.09 2.17
N GLY A 34 3.60 15.14 2.55
CA GLY A 34 4.21 14.22 3.52
C GLY A 34 4.38 12.76 3.06
N SER A 35 3.90 12.39 1.86
CA SER A 35 3.89 10.99 1.38
C SER A 35 5.27 10.39 1.09
N PHE A 36 6.30 11.23 0.94
CA PHE A 36 7.68 10.81 0.76
C PHE A 36 8.52 10.90 2.04
N SER A 37 7.92 11.22 3.19
CA SER A 37 8.64 11.22 4.46
C SER A 37 9.00 9.79 4.88
N THR A 38 10.14 9.62 5.55
CA THR A 38 10.58 8.32 6.07
C THR A 38 9.50 7.66 6.93
N LYS A 39 8.90 8.42 7.86
CA LYS A 39 7.79 7.93 8.69
C LYS A 39 6.59 7.44 7.86
N HIS A 40 6.18 8.20 6.85
CA HIS A 40 5.07 7.78 5.98
C HIS A 40 5.39 6.47 5.25
N GLN A 41 6.57 6.37 4.64
CA GLN A 41 6.96 5.21 3.84
C GLN A 41 7.16 3.95 4.70
N GLU A 42 7.84 4.08 5.84
CA GLU A 42 8.06 2.97 6.77
C GLU A 42 6.76 2.47 7.40
N SER A 43 5.88 3.37 7.88
CA SER A 43 4.59 2.96 8.41
C SER A 43 3.73 2.32 7.32
N LYS A 44 3.69 2.88 6.09
CA LYS A 44 2.96 2.29 4.95
C LYS A 44 3.44 0.87 4.63
N GLU A 45 4.76 0.68 4.60
CA GLU A 45 5.38 -0.63 4.39
C GLU A 45 4.95 -1.61 5.49
N LYS A 46 4.97 -1.20 6.76
CA LYS A 46 4.59 -2.07 7.88
C LYS A 46 3.10 -2.44 7.84
N PHE A 47 2.21 -1.48 7.58
CA PHE A 47 0.79 -1.76 7.34
C PHE A 47 0.61 -2.81 6.25
N ALA A 48 1.32 -2.65 5.14
CA ALA A 48 1.16 -3.52 3.98
C ALA A 48 1.83 -4.89 4.15
N LYS A 49 2.97 -4.95 4.84
CA LYS A 49 3.70 -6.18 5.17
C LYS A 49 2.94 -7.02 6.19
N TYR A 50 2.42 -6.40 7.25
CA TYR A 50 1.75 -7.12 8.35
C TYR A 50 0.23 -7.22 8.19
N LYS A 51 -0.35 -6.54 7.19
CA LYS A 51 -1.80 -6.50 6.93
C LYS A 51 -2.60 -6.25 8.20
N SER A 52 -2.14 -5.26 8.96
CA SER A 52 -2.53 -5.04 10.35
C SER A 52 -3.24 -3.70 10.54
N SER A 53 -3.99 -3.57 11.63
CA SER A 53 -4.38 -2.26 12.16
C SER A 53 -3.29 -1.72 13.10
N LEU A 54 -3.40 -0.46 13.49
CA LEU A 54 -2.40 0.22 14.32
C LEU A 54 -3.01 0.78 15.60
N LEU A 55 -2.37 0.45 16.72
CA LEU A 55 -2.51 1.17 17.99
C LEU A 55 -1.32 2.12 18.13
N HIS A 56 -1.60 3.42 18.22
CA HIS A 56 -0.58 4.46 18.28
C HIS A 56 -0.68 5.23 19.60
N THR A 57 0.40 5.22 20.38
CA THR A 57 0.50 6.00 21.62
C THR A 57 1.65 7.00 21.49
N LYS A 58 1.50 8.19 22.05
CA LYS A 58 2.55 9.21 22.04
C LYS A 58 2.68 9.93 23.37
N LEU A 59 3.91 10.26 23.73
CA LEU A 59 4.29 11.17 24.80
C LEU A 59 4.88 12.43 24.16
N VAL A 60 4.28 13.59 24.42
CA VAL A 60 4.71 14.87 23.85
C VAL A 60 5.21 15.76 24.98
N TYR A 61 6.50 16.04 24.99
CA TYR A 61 7.09 17.08 25.83
C TYR A 61 7.09 18.39 25.04
N ARG A 62 6.35 19.40 25.51
CA ARG A 62 6.34 20.74 24.89
C ARG A 62 7.28 21.67 25.64
N SER A 63 8.13 22.38 24.91
CA SER A 63 9.07 23.33 25.49
C SER A 63 8.61 24.77 25.24
N PHE A 64 8.74 25.27 24.01
CA PHE A 64 8.33 26.63 23.64
C PHE A 64 7.89 26.70 22.18
N ASN A 65 7.20 27.79 21.82
CA ASN A 65 6.82 28.09 20.45
C ASN A 65 7.79 29.10 19.85
N LEU A 66 8.18 28.87 18.60
CA LEU A 66 8.95 29.79 17.78
C LEU A 66 8.01 30.51 16.82
N TYR A 67 8.21 31.81 16.66
CA TYR A 67 7.49 32.67 15.73
C TYR A 67 8.50 33.43 14.88
N ALA A 68 8.37 33.33 13.56
CA ALA A 68 9.14 34.14 12.63
C ALA A 68 8.68 35.61 12.74
N ASP A 69 9.62 36.53 12.94
CA ASP A 69 9.29 37.95 13.00
C ASP A 69 8.92 38.45 11.58
N SER A 70 7.82 39.19 11.48
CA SER A 70 7.32 39.85 10.28
C SER A 70 8.31 40.85 9.63
N VAL A 71 9.38 41.21 10.34
CA VAL A 71 10.45 42.13 9.89
C VAL A 71 11.78 41.39 9.63
N SER A 72 11.80 40.06 9.71
CA SER A 72 13.02 39.27 9.49
C SER A 72 13.57 39.52 8.08
N ALA A 73 14.87 39.83 7.98
CA ALA A 73 15.54 39.96 6.71
C ALA A 73 15.51 38.62 5.96
N LEU A 74 15.17 38.66 4.67
CA LEU A 74 15.26 37.48 3.82
C LEU A 74 16.72 37.06 3.65
N GLU A 75 16.92 35.76 3.46
CA GLU A 75 18.24 35.21 3.19
C GLU A 75 18.77 35.78 1.86
N PRO A 76 20.03 36.29 1.82
CA PRO A 76 20.53 37.01 0.64
C PRO A 76 20.54 36.19 -0.65
N GLY A 77 20.81 34.88 -0.58
CA GLY A 77 20.76 33.99 -1.74
C GLY A 77 19.35 33.84 -2.32
N PHE A 78 18.31 33.84 -1.49
CA PHE A 78 16.92 33.85 -1.94
C PHE A 78 16.59 35.17 -2.65
N ILE A 79 17.05 36.30 -2.11
CA ILE A 79 16.86 37.61 -2.73
C ILE A 79 17.50 37.65 -4.12
N ASP A 80 18.80 37.31 -4.19
CA ASP A 80 19.58 37.29 -5.43
C ASP A 80 18.89 36.43 -6.51
N ARG A 81 18.30 35.30 -6.12
CA ARG A 81 17.64 34.42 -7.08
C ARG A 81 16.32 34.96 -7.63
N ILE A 82 15.55 35.65 -6.80
CA ILE A 82 14.35 36.37 -7.28
C ILE A 82 14.76 37.51 -8.22
N GLU A 83 15.85 38.23 -7.92
CA GLU A 83 16.40 39.25 -8.82
C GLU A 83 16.86 38.66 -10.16
N GLN A 84 17.51 37.50 -10.16
CA GLN A 84 17.88 36.78 -11.39
C GLN A 84 16.65 36.38 -12.21
N ILE A 85 15.58 35.88 -11.57
CA ILE A 85 14.32 35.57 -12.25
C ILE A 85 13.71 36.84 -12.84
N SER A 86 13.66 37.94 -12.08
CA SER A 86 13.16 39.23 -12.55
C SER A 86 13.95 39.78 -13.75
N ASN A 87 15.27 39.62 -13.75
CA ASN A 87 16.09 39.98 -14.89
C ASN A 87 15.81 39.10 -16.11
N ALA A 88 15.69 37.78 -15.93
CA ALA A 88 15.33 36.85 -17.01
C ALA A 88 13.95 37.18 -17.61
N ILE A 89 12.96 37.53 -16.78
CA ILE A 89 11.63 38.00 -17.23
C ILE A 89 11.77 39.29 -18.05
N SER A 90 12.56 40.25 -17.57
CA SER A 90 12.78 41.54 -18.25
C SER A 90 13.42 41.37 -19.62
N LEU A 91 14.27 40.35 -19.77
CA LEU A 91 14.95 39.98 -21.02
C LEU A 91 14.14 38.98 -21.88
N ASN A 92 12.94 38.60 -21.45
CA ASN A 92 12.07 37.62 -22.11
C ASN A 92 12.73 36.23 -22.28
N LEU A 93 13.57 35.83 -21.32
CA LEU A 93 14.27 34.55 -21.27
C LEU A 93 13.46 33.52 -20.46
N THR A 94 12.39 32.99 -21.05
CA THR A 94 11.39 32.19 -20.34
C THR A 94 11.96 30.91 -19.72
N TYR A 95 12.71 30.11 -20.48
CA TYR A 95 13.28 28.86 -19.96
C TYR A 95 14.28 29.10 -18.81
N GLN A 96 15.00 30.21 -18.85
CA GLN A 96 15.89 30.60 -17.77
C GLN A 96 15.11 30.96 -16.51
N ALA A 97 14.04 31.76 -16.64
CA ALA A 97 13.18 32.14 -15.52
C ALA A 97 12.48 30.93 -14.87
N GLU A 98 12.01 29.97 -15.68
CA GLU A 98 11.44 28.71 -15.22
C GLU A 98 12.46 27.85 -14.47
N TYR A 99 13.63 27.62 -15.08
CA TYR A 99 14.71 26.85 -14.46
C TYR A 99 15.14 27.44 -13.11
N LEU A 100 15.32 28.77 -13.05
CA LEU A 100 15.67 29.45 -11.80
C LEU A 100 14.58 29.30 -10.74
N SER A 101 13.30 29.36 -11.13
CA SER A 101 12.16 29.14 -10.24
C SER A 101 12.11 27.72 -9.69
N GLU A 102 12.31 26.71 -10.54
CA GLU A 102 12.43 25.30 -10.13
C GLU A 102 13.58 25.08 -9.16
N MET A 103 14.69 25.76 -9.40
CA MET A 103 15.84 25.67 -8.53
C MET A 103 15.59 26.34 -7.17
N ILE A 104 14.80 27.42 -7.09
CA ILE A 104 14.31 27.94 -5.79
C ILE A 104 13.57 26.83 -5.03
N VAL A 105 12.67 26.10 -5.69
CA VAL A 105 11.93 24.99 -5.04
C VAL A 105 12.86 23.88 -4.57
N LYS A 106 13.91 23.57 -5.32
CA LYS A 106 14.92 22.57 -4.94
C LYS A 106 15.68 22.96 -3.67
N ASP A 107 16.09 24.22 -3.56
CA ASP A 107 17.02 24.68 -2.52
C ASP A 107 16.30 25.18 -1.27
N TYR A 108 15.11 25.80 -1.41
CA TYR A 108 14.34 26.40 -0.31
C TYR A 108 13.04 25.64 0.00
N GLY A 109 12.65 24.66 -0.82
CA GLY A 109 11.40 23.91 -0.64
C GLY A 109 10.17 24.63 -1.19
N THR A 110 8.98 24.16 -0.79
CA THR A 110 7.69 24.66 -1.30
C THR A 110 7.01 25.66 -0.36
N HIS A 111 7.44 25.72 0.90
CA HIS A 111 6.85 26.53 1.96
C HIS A 111 7.95 27.13 2.83
N TYR A 112 7.60 28.19 3.56
CA TYR A 112 8.43 28.70 4.64
C TYR A 112 7.70 28.52 5.97
N VAL A 113 8.46 28.22 7.03
CA VAL A 113 7.91 28.02 8.38
C VAL A 113 7.76 29.37 9.06
N SER A 114 6.53 29.74 9.41
CA SER A 114 6.22 30.97 10.16
C SER A 114 6.10 30.72 11.66
N THR A 115 5.66 29.52 12.06
CA THR A 115 5.62 29.12 13.46
C THR A 115 6.05 27.67 13.64
N ALA A 116 6.63 27.36 14.80
CA ALA A 116 6.99 25.98 15.15
C ALA A 116 6.78 25.71 16.64
N GLU A 117 6.11 24.61 16.97
CA GLU A 117 6.08 24.07 18.33
C GLU A 117 7.34 23.21 18.54
N THR A 118 8.09 23.50 19.60
CA THR A 118 9.33 22.79 19.93
C THR A 118 9.17 21.90 21.16
N GLY A 119 9.96 20.83 21.21
CA GLY A 119 9.83 19.82 22.24
C GLY A 119 10.51 18.52 21.88
N ALA A 120 9.94 17.43 22.38
CA ALA A 120 10.29 16.07 22.00
C ALA A 120 9.02 15.23 21.92
N ILE A 121 8.96 14.30 20.98
CA ILE A 121 7.89 13.33 20.87
C ILE A 121 8.49 11.93 20.90
N ILE A 122 7.96 11.08 21.78
CA ILE A 122 8.21 9.66 21.78
C ILE A 122 6.89 8.97 21.43
N GLU A 123 6.91 8.08 20.45
CA GLU A 123 5.73 7.38 19.95
C GLU A 123 5.98 5.88 19.96
N GLN A 124 4.92 5.13 20.22
CA GLN A 124 4.90 3.68 20.03
C GLN A 124 3.81 3.34 19.03
N GLU A 125 4.22 2.67 17.96
CA GLU A 125 3.35 2.08 16.96
C GLU A 125 3.30 0.57 17.19
N THR A 126 2.11 0.07 17.56
CA THR A 126 1.85 -1.35 17.78
C THR A 126 0.90 -1.85 16.69
N PHE A 127 1.45 -2.62 15.75
CA PHE A 127 0.72 -3.24 14.66
C PHE A 127 0.05 -4.52 15.15
N VAL A 128 -1.26 -4.60 15.03
CA VAL A 128 -2.11 -5.63 15.60
C VAL A 128 -2.97 -6.28 14.51
N ASP A 129 -3.20 -7.58 14.65
CA ASP A 129 -4.14 -8.29 13.77
C ASP A 129 -5.56 -7.71 13.93
N SER A 130 -6.08 -7.14 12.85
CA SER A 130 -7.37 -6.47 12.80
C SER A 130 -8.55 -7.42 13.02
N GLN A 131 -8.41 -8.69 12.63
CA GLN A 131 -9.47 -9.69 12.77
C GLN A 131 -9.68 -10.07 14.24
N SER A 132 -8.59 -10.36 14.96
CA SER A 132 -8.62 -10.70 16.38
C SER A 132 -9.24 -9.61 17.26
N LEU A 133 -9.12 -8.33 16.86
CA LEU A 133 -9.77 -7.19 17.51
C LEU A 133 -11.29 -7.13 17.29
N SER A 134 -11.78 -7.64 16.16
CA SER A 134 -13.20 -7.63 15.80
C SER A 134 -13.96 -8.85 16.35
N SER A 135 -13.28 -9.97 16.56
CA SER A 135 -13.86 -11.25 17.00
C SER A 135 -13.67 -11.56 18.49
N GLY A 136 -12.82 -10.79 19.19
CA GLY A 136 -12.49 -11.02 20.59
C GLY A 136 -13.59 -10.58 21.59
N SER A 137 -13.61 -11.21 22.76
CA SER A 137 -14.43 -10.81 23.92
C SER A 137 -14.01 -9.49 24.56
N THR A 138 -12.86 -8.96 24.16
CA THR A 138 -12.14 -7.88 24.82
C THR A 138 -12.37 -6.58 24.05
N SER A 139 -12.89 -5.54 24.72
CA SER A 139 -13.33 -4.31 24.05
C SER A 139 -12.15 -3.56 23.40
N LEU A 140 -12.39 -2.86 22.30
CA LEU A 140 -11.38 -1.99 21.67
C LEU A 140 -10.75 -1.01 22.68
N ASP A 141 -11.52 -0.50 23.63
CA ASP A 141 -11.03 0.40 24.68
C ASP A 141 -10.05 -0.27 25.63
N SER A 142 -10.26 -1.54 25.99
CA SER A 142 -9.30 -2.30 26.80
C SER A 142 -7.98 -2.56 26.04
N MET A 143 -8.03 -2.75 24.72
CA MET A 143 -6.83 -2.87 23.89
C MET A 143 -6.08 -1.55 23.75
N ARG A 144 -6.81 -0.45 23.55
CA ARG A 144 -6.23 0.90 23.54
C ARG A 144 -5.65 1.30 24.90
N ALA A 145 -6.25 0.85 26.00
CA ALA A 145 -5.73 1.03 27.35
C ALA A 145 -4.48 0.15 27.58
N SER A 146 -4.50 -1.10 27.12
CA SER A 146 -3.37 -2.04 27.21
C SER A 146 -2.14 -1.53 26.44
N ALA A 147 -2.33 -1.01 25.23
CA ALA A 147 -1.24 -0.42 24.44
C ALA A 147 -0.67 0.84 25.13
N ALA A 148 -1.54 1.68 25.71
CA ALA A 148 -1.09 2.84 26.48
C ALA A 148 -0.36 2.43 27.78
N ALA A 149 -0.79 1.37 28.44
CA ALA A 149 -0.13 0.82 29.64
C ALA A 149 1.24 0.22 29.30
N SER A 150 1.34 -0.50 28.18
CA SER A 150 2.59 -1.02 27.65
C SER A 150 3.58 0.11 27.39
N PHE A 151 3.16 1.16 26.70
CA PHE A 151 4.00 2.34 26.48
C PHE A 151 4.33 3.10 27.77
N GLY A 152 3.38 3.26 28.68
CA GLY A 152 3.57 3.94 29.96
C GLY A 152 4.59 3.24 30.88
N SER A 153 4.75 1.92 30.74
CA SER A 153 5.70 1.12 31.52
C SER A 153 7.16 1.57 31.33
N TYR A 154 7.54 2.06 30.15
CA TYR A 154 8.87 2.63 29.91
C TYR A 154 9.14 3.88 30.76
N PHE A 155 8.09 4.57 31.23
CA PHE A 155 8.20 5.83 31.96
C PHE A 155 7.74 5.72 33.41
N HIS A 156 7.48 4.50 33.90
CA HIS A 156 6.85 4.26 35.20
C HIS A 156 5.52 5.01 35.37
N ALA A 157 4.83 5.26 34.26
CA ALA A 157 3.53 5.92 34.23
C ALA A 157 2.42 4.87 34.19
N SER A 158 1.42 5.01 35.05
CA SER A 158 0.20 4.20 34.98
C SER A 158 -0.71 4.67 33.82
N ALA A 159 -1.45 3.73 33.22
CA ALA A 159 -2.51 4.09 32.28
C ALA A 159 -3.62 4.89 33.00
N SER A 160 -4.38 5.69 32.24
CA SER A 160 -5.39 6.61 32.81
C SER A 160 -6.42 5.91 33.70
N ASP A 161 -6.84 6.59 34.77
CA ASP A 161 -7.78 6.17 35.84
C ASP A 161 -9.15 5.63 35.39
N THR A 162 -9.46 5.59 34.09
CA THR A 162 -10.78 5.24 33.57
C THR A 162 -10.98 3.75 33.26
N HIS A 163 -9.92 2.96 33.10
CA HIS A 163 -10.02 1.51 32.87
C HIS A 163 -8.86 0.75 33.52
N GLU A 164 -9.17 -0.17 34.45
CA GLU A 164 -8.21 -1.14 34.96
C GLU A 164 -7.85 -2.15 33.84
N VAL A 165 -6.57 -2.19 33.47
CA VAL A 165 -6.05 -3.15 32.48
C VAL A 165 -5.70 -4.45 33.18
N SER A 166 -6.42 -5.53 32.90
CA SER A 166 -6.15 -6.84 33.49
C SER A 166 -4.91 -7.50 32.88
N THR A 167 -4.33 -8.50 33.58
CA THR A 167 -3.26 -9.34 33.01
C THR A 167 -3.72 -10.10 31.77
N ALA A 168 -4.99 -10.48 31.72
CA ALA A 168 -5.58 -11.14 30.55
C ALA A 168 -5.56 -10.21 29.33
N ASP A 169 -5.94 -8.93 29.48
CA ASP A 169 -5.94 -7.97 28.38
C ASP A 169 -4.53 -7.72 27.83
N LYS A 170 -3.53 -7.63 28.71
CA LYS A 170 -2.11 -7.51 28.28
C LYS A 170 -1.65 -8.72 27.48
N ASN A 171 -2.01 -9.93 27.93
CA ASN A 171 -1.68 -11.16 27.22
C ASN A 171 -2.37 -11.23 25.86
N THR A 172 -3.64 -10.85 25.78
CA THR A 172 -4.40 -10.78 24.52
C THR A 172 -3.75 -9.79 23.56
N LEU A 173 -3.39 -8.59 24.01
CA LEU A 173 -2.67 -7.62 23.17
C LEU A 173 -1.34 -8.19 22.66
N SER A 174 -0.57 -8.85 23.53
CA SER A 174 0.70 -9.47 23.14
C SER A 174 0.52 -10.56 22.09
N GLN A 175 -0.56 -11.35 22.15
CA GLN A 175 -0.87 -12.40 21.17
C GLN A 175 -1.31 -11.83 19.81
N MET A 176 -2.00 -10.68 19.82
CA MET A 176 -2.45 -10.01 18.60
C MET A 176 -1.38 -9.14 17.94
N THR A 177 -0.31 -8.81 18.66
CA THR A 177 0.74 -7.91 18.16
C THR A 177 1.59 -8.62 17.11
N LYS A 178 1.56 -8.10 15.88
CA LYS A 178 2.41 -8.55 14.76
C LYS A 178 3.76 -7.84 14.74
N HIS A 179 3.78 -6.57 15.12
CA HIS A 179 5.01 -5.77 15.19
C HIS A 179 4.85 -4.60 16.16
N THR A 180 5.94 -4.18 16.79
CA THR A 180 5.97 -2.97 17.61
C THR A 180 7.23 -2.19 17.29
N GLN A 181 7.12 -0.87 17.24
CA GLN A 181 8.27 0.02 17.13
C GLN A 181 8.11 1.24 18.03
N ILE A 182 9.25 1.77 18.48
CA ILE A 182 9.35 3.05 19.18
C ILE A 182 10.02 4.05 18.25
N ILE A 183 9.42 5.23 18.13
CA ILE A 183 9.89 6.32 17.30
C ILE A 183 10.15 7.51 18.21
N THR A 184 11.35 8.09 18.12
CA THR A 184 11.77 9.25 18.93
C THR A 184 12.09 10.43 18.02
N ASN A 185 11.41 11.56 18.21
CA ASN A 185 11.69 12.83 17.56
C ASN A 185 12.14 13.83 18.63
N GLY A 186 13.45 14.07 18.72
CA GLY A 186 14.04 14.81 19.84
C GLY A 186 13.98 14.03 21.16
N GLY A 187 14.59 14.60 22.20
CA GLY A 187 14.72 13.97 23.51
C GLY A 187 15.66 12.76 23.49
N PRO A 188 15.38 11.72 24.31
CA PRO A 188 16.18 10.50 24.35
C PRO A 188 16.06 9.69 23.06
N ASP A 189 17.12 8.97 22.69
CA ASP A 189 17.05 7.98 21.61
C ASP A 189 16.28 6.71 22.05
N VAL A 190 16.00 5.83 21.10
CA VAL A 190 15.23 4.60 21.34
C VAL A 190 15.88 3.72 22.42
N ASN A 191 17.21 3.59 22.44
CA ASN A 191 17.90 2.75 23.42
C ASN A 191 17.76 3.33 24.83
N ALA A 192 17.85 4.65 24.96
CA ALA A 192 17.62 5.35 26.21
C ALA A 192 16.18 5.17 26.68
N VAL A 193 15.18 5.24 25.80
CA VAL A 193 13.76 4.96 26.16
C VAL A 193 13.59 3.54 26.66
N LEU A 194 14.19 2.55 26.00
CA LEU A 194 14.11 1.15 26.44
C LEU A 194 14.74 0.95 27.83
N ALA A 195 15.88 1.60 28.09
CA ALA A 195 16.54 1.57 29.39
C ALA A 195 15.76 2.30 30.50
N MET A 196 14.84 3.22 30.16
CA MET A 196 14.02 3.92 31.16
C MET A 196 13.07 2.99 31.91
N ALA A 197 12.71 1.83 31.35
CA ALA A 197 11.89 0.83 32.03
C ALA A 197 12.54 0.31 33.33
N ASP A 198 13.87 0.34 33.43
CA ASP A 198 14.64 -0.23 34.53
C ASP A 198 15.14 0.83 35.54
N ASN A 199 14.32 1.88 35.79
CA ASN A 199 14.56 2.98 36.75
C ASN A 199 15.27 4.25 36.19
N GLY A 200 15.07 4.56 34.90
CA GLY A 200 15.64 5.77 34.26
C GLY A 200 14.76 7.02 34.39
N THR A 201 15.39 8.20 34.41
CA THR A 201 14.71 9.51 34.36
C THR A 201 14.72 10.08 32.95
N MET A 202 13.59 10.60 32.47
CA MET A 202 13.51 11.25 31.16
C MET A 202 14.30 12.57 31.14
N GLN A 203 15.41 12.60 30.39
CA GLN A 203 16.13 13.83 30.08
C GLN A 203 15.78 14.31 28.68
N VAL A 204 15.39 15.58 28.56
CA VAL A 204 15.03 16.19 27.28
C VAL A 204 16.02 17.30 26.95
N ASN A 205 17.20 16.91 26.46
CA ASN A 205 18.28 17.86 26.12
C ASN A 205 18.30 18.20 24.61
N ASN A 206 17.64 17.38 23.78
CA ASN A 206 17.63 17.53 22.32
C ASN A 206 16.24 17.96 21.84
N LEU A 207 15.93 19.26 21.91
CA LEU A 207 14.64 19.76 21.47
C LEU A 207 14.59 19.87 19.95
N VAL A 208 13.51 19.38 19.37
CA VAL A 208 13.20 19.50 17.94
C VAL A 208 11.90 20.26 17.76
N SER A 209 11.69 20.82 16.58
CA SER A 209 10.37 21.22 16.14
C SER A 209 9.60 19.99 15.65
N PHE A 210 8.40 19.78 16.19
CA PHE A 210 7.59 18.59 15.87
C PHE A 210 6.27 18.95 15.19
N LYS A 211 5.90 20.23 15.19
CA LYS A 211 4.74 20.76 14.49
C LYS A 211 5.07 22.14 13.96
N HIS A 212 4.70 22.38 12.71
CA HIS A 212 5.01 23.60 11.99
C HIS A 212 3.75 24.21 11.41
N ASP A 213 3.78 25.52 11.27
CA ASP A 213 2.83 26.28 10.48
C ASP A 213 3.59 27.20 9.53
N GLY A 214 2.96 27.56 8.42
CA GLY A 214 3.61 28.35 7.41
C GLY A 214 2.81 28.48 6.13
N ASP A 215 3.31 29.36 5.27
CA ASP A 215 2.69 29.68 4.00
C ASP A 215 3.54 29.20 2.84
N TRP A 216 2.95 29.24 1.65
CA TRP A 216 3.63 28.90 0.41
C TRP A 216 4.80 29.86 0.15
N LEU A 217 5.92 29.32 -0.33
CA LEU A 217 7.14 30.10 -0.52
C LEU A 217 6.94 31.29 -1.47
N TYR A 218 6.09 31.15 -2.50
CA TYR A 218 5.79 32.25 -3.42
C TYR A 218 5.08 33.43 -2.74
N GLN A 219 4.42 33.25 -1.60
CA GLN A 219 3.72 34.34 -0.91
C GLN A 219 4.67 35.34 -0.24
N ILE A 220 5.94 34.98 -0.04
CA ILE A 220 6.95 35.91 0.49
C ILE A 220 7.48 36.88 -0.59
N VAL A 221 7.20 36.60 -1.86
CA VAL A 221 7.57 37.43 -3.03
C VAL A 221 6.55 38.56 -3.17
N VAL A 222 6.76 39.63 -2.42
CA VAL A 222 5.88 40.81 -2.38
C VAL A 222 6.69 42.11 -2.45
N PRO A 223 6.10 43.22 -2.94
CA PRO A 223 6.84 44.48 -3.15
C PRO A 223 7.56 45.02 -1.91
N ARG A 224 7.03 44.75 -0.70
CA ARG A 224 7.67 45.14 0.55
C ARG A 224 9.05 44.51 0.74
N ASN A 225 9.20 43.25 0.34
CA ASN A 225 10.43 42.49 0.51
C ASN A 225 11.40 42.71 -0.65
N PHE A 226 10.89 43.17 -1.80
CA PHE A 226 11.63 43.42 -3.04
C PHE A 226 11.39 44.84 -3.57
N PRO A 227 11.73 45.89 -2.82
CA PRO A 227 11.38 47.27 -3.16
C PRO A 227 12.09 47.81 -4.41
N ASN A 228 13.16 47.14 -4.85
CA ASN A 228 13.97 47.55 -6.00
C ASN A 228 13.53 46.91 -7.33
N ILE A 229 12.51 46.04 -7.31
CA ILE A 229 12.00 45.33 -8.48
C ILE A 229 10.67 45.95 -8.90
N ASP A 230 10.47 46.15 -10.21
CA ASP A 230 9.20 46.64 -10.75
C ASP A 230 8.04 45.70 -10.37
N CYS A 231 6.89 46.28 -10.00
CA CYS A 231 5.74 45.52 -9.51
C CYS A 231 5.21 44.49 -10.51
N ASP A 232 5.21 44.78 -11.83
CA ASP A 232 4.74 43.83 -12.85
C ASP A 232 5.70 42.66 -12.97
N ILE A 233 7.00 42.93 -12.99
CA ILE A 233 8.05 41.91 -13.07
C ILE A 233 8.04 41.03 -11.81
N LEU A 234 7.89 41.64 -10.64
CA LEU A 234 7.83 40.91 -9.37
C LEU A 234 6.60 39.99 -9.30
N PHE A 235 5.45 40.47 -9.78
CA PHE A 235 4.23 39.67 -9.85
C PHE A 235 4.39 38.47 -10.80
N ARG A 236 5.03 38.67 -11.96
CA ARG A 236 5.36 37.57 -12.89
C ARG A 236 6.33 36.55 -12.24
N ALA A 237 7.33 37.02 -11.49
CA ALA A 237 8.26 36.14 -10.76
C ALA A 237 7.54 35.30 -9.71
N GLN A 238 6.60 35.89 -8.97
CA GLN A 238 5.75 35.18 -8.02
C GLN A 238 4.93 34.06 -8.70
N ILE A 239 4.32 34.34 -9.86
CA ILE A 239 3.56 33.35 -10.64
C ILE A 239 4.46 32.19 -11.10
N LEU A 240 5.67 32.49 -11.62
CA LEU A 240 6.60 31.43 -12.04
C LEU A 240 7.03 30.55 -10.87
N LEU A 241 7.28 31.14 -9.70
CA LEU A 241 7.60 30.37 -8.50
C LEU A 241 6.42 29.51 -8.04
N GLN A 242 5.19 30.04 -8.10
CA GLN A 242 3.98 29.26 -7.84
C GLN A 242 3.88 28.07 -8.81
N ALA A 243 4.04 28.30 -10.11
CA ALA A 243 3.98 27.26 -11.13
C ALA A 243 5.05 26.16 -10.92
N ALA A 244 6.27 26.54 -10.53
CA ALA A 244 7.33 25.59 -10.20
C ALA A 244 6.98 24.69 -8.99
N ILE A 245 6.33 25.26 -7.97
CA ILE A 245 5.84 24.51 -6.81
C ILE A 245 4.74 23.53 -7.23
N GLU A 246 3.76 23.99 -8.02
CA GLU A 246 2.68 23.15 -8.52
C GLU A 246 3.21 22.00 -9.39
N LEU A 247 4.19 22.28 -10.26
CA LEU A 247 4.87 21.29 -11.08
C LEU A 247 5.58 20.24 -10.20
N TYR A 248 6.24 20.65 -9.12
CA TYR A 248 6.86 19.73 -8.17
C TYR A 248 5.83 18.75 -7.57
N TYR A 249 4.67 19.22 -7.11
CA TYR A 249 3.62 18.34 -6.60
C TYR A 249 3.03 17.45 -7.70
N LYS A 250 2.84 17.97 -8.91
CA LYS A 250 2.35 17.21 -10.07
C LYS A 250 3.30 16.05 -10.41
N LYS A 251 4.60 16.30 -10.50
CA LYS A 251 5.64 15.28 -10.80
C LYS A 251 5.75 14.21 -9.71
N ASN A 252 5.37 14.54 -8.48
CA ASN A 252 5.42 13.63 -7.33
C ASN A 252 4.05 13.06 -6.93
N THR A 253 3.01 13.29 -7.73
CA THR A 253 1.68 12.68 -7.52
C THR A 253 1.61 11.37 -8.29
N ILE A 254 1.60 10.26 -7.57
CA ILE A 254 1.44 8.92 -8.13
C ILE A 254 -0.01 8.51 -7.92
N ARG A 255 -0.75 8.50 -9.03
CA ARG A 255 -2.16 8.10 -9.08
C ARG A 255 -2.30 6.59 -9.11
N GLY A 256 -3.31 6.08 -8.42
CA GLY A 256 -3.67 4.68 -8.41
C GLY A 256 -4.52 4.36 -7.19
N CYS A 257 -5.01 3.13 -7.12
CA CYS A 257 -5.75 2.71 -5.95
C CYS A 257 -4.87 2.72 -4.69
N THR A 258 -5.27 3.47 -3.67
CA THR A 258 -4.58 3.58 -2.38
C THR A 258 -5.17 2.68 -1.30
N ASP A 259 -6.31 2.04 -1.56
CA ASP A 259 -6.89 1.06 -0.66
C ASP A 259 -6.09 -0.24 -0.71
N MET A 260 -5.40 -0.54 0.39
CA MET A 260 -4.58 -1.73 0.56
C MET A 260 -5.38 -3.02 0.46
N ASN A 261 -6.68 -2.93 0.69
CA ASN A 261 -7.59 -4.03 0.58
C ASN A 261 -7.90 -4.29 -0.91
N ALA A 262 -8.08 -3.28 -1.75
CA ALA A 262 -8.54 -3.47 -3.13
C ALA A 262 -7.63 -4.36 -4.02
N PRO A 263 -8.19 -5.18 -4.94
CA PRO A 263 -7.42 -6.10 -5.80
C PRO A 263 -6.44 -5.43 -6.79
N ASN A 264 -6.62 -4.14 -7.02
CA ASN A 264 -5.76 -3.30 -7.85
C ASN A 264 -4.98 -2.27 -7.04
N TYR A 265 -4.78 -2.52 -5.74
CA TYR A 265 -3.96 -1.69 -4.86
C TYR A 265 -2.58 -1.41 -5.49
N ASN A 266 -2.22 -0.13 -5.55
CA ASN A 266 -0.91 0.33 -5.98
C ASN A 266 -0.15 0.87 -4.77
N PHE A 267 0.89 0.16 -4.32
CA PHE A 267 1.68 0.58 -3.16
C PHE A 267 2.43 1.90 -3.38
N GLN A 268 2.79 2.24 -4.61
CA GLN A 268 3.43 3.51 -4.90
C GLN A 268 2.43 4.66 -4.98
N ALA A 269 1.13 4.38 -5.13
CA ALA A 269 0.12 5.43 -5.20
C ALA A 269 0.03 6.21 -3.89
N ASN A 270 0.13 7.53 -3.99
CA ASN A 270 -0.08 8.47 -2.89
C ASN A 270 -1.35 9.30 -3.06
N PHE A 271 -2.00 9.18 -4.22
CA PHE A 271 -3.25 9.84 -4.58
C PHE A 271 -4.24 8.81 -5.13
N ASP A 272 -5.39 8.69 -4.47
CA ASP A 272 -6.48 7.83 -4.93
C ASP A 272 -7.12 8.42 -6.18
N ASP A 273 -7.10 7.66 -7.27
CA ASP A 273 -7.72 8.03 -8.54
C ASP A 273 -9.16 7.51 -8.69
N GLY A 274 -9.72 6.89 -7.64
CA GLY A 274 -11.06 6.33 -7.64
C GLY A 274 -11.17 5.05 -8.46
N THR A 275 -10.05 4.47 -8.91
CA THR A 275 -10.04 3.21 -9.66
C THR A 275 -10.07 1.98 -8.77
N CYS A 276 -10.05 2.14 -7.43
CA CYS A 276 -10.13 1.03 -6.49
C CYS A 276 -11.36 0.17 -6.82
N LYS A 277 -11.10 -1.07 -7.24
CA LYS A 277 -12.16 -1.98 -7.63
C LYS A 277 -12.78 -2.56 -6.36
N PRO A 278 -14.12 -2.55 -6.25
CA PRO A 278 -14.77 -3.34 -5.23
C PRO A 278 -14.39 -4.80 -5.43
N TYR A 279 -14.30 -5.53 -4.33
CA TYR A 279 -14.01 -6.94 -4.36
C TYR A 279 -15.06 -7.70 -5.18
N ASN A 280 -14.67 -8.19 -6.35
CA ASN A 280 -15.41 -9.24 -7.02
C ASN A 280 -14.69 -10.55 -6.70
N LEU A 281 -15.05 -11.14 -5.56
CA LEU A 281 -14.40 -12.29 -4.90
C LEU A 281 -14.65 -13.61 -5.63
N SER A 282 -14.44 -13.62 -6.94
CA SER A 282 -14.47 -14.83 -7.74
C SER A 282 -13.05 -15.34 -7.91
N PHE A 283 -12.78 -16.53 -7.37
CA PHE A 283 -11.47 -17.17 -7.42
C PHE A 283 -11.48 -18.31 -8.42
N PRO A 284 -10.63 -18.29 -9.47
CA PRO A 284 -10.59 -19.34 -10.48
C PRO A 284 -9.99 -20.67 -9.96
N PHE A 285 -9.54 -20.68 -8.71
CA PHE A 285 -9.06 -21.84 -7.98
C PHE A 285 -10.21 -22.47 -7.19
N GLY A 286 -10.44 -23.77 -7.35
CA GLY A 286 -11.54 -24.49 -6.69
C GLY A 286 -11.10 -25.36 -5.51
N GLY A 287 -9.87 -25.20 -5.03
CA GLY A 287 -9.28 -26.01 -3.97
C GLY A 287 -8.42 -27.18 -4.49
N VAL A 288 -7.97 -28.02 -3.56
CA VAL A 288 -7.16 -29.21 -3.82
C VAL A 288 -7.79 -30.45 -3.19
N PHE A 289 -7.46 -31.62 -3.71
CA PHE A 289 -7.78 -32.89 -3.09
C PHE A 289 -6.75 -33.95 -3.47
N GLN A 290 -6.71 -35.03 -2.72
CA GLN A 290 -5.77 -36.12 -2.94
C GLN A 290 -6.45 -37.47 -2.75
N THR A 291 -6.16 -38.41 -3.65
CA THR A 291 -6.58 -39.80 -3.52
C THR A 291 -5.39 -40.68 -3.20
N CYS A 292 -5.67 -41.77 -2.48
CA CYS A 292 -4.68 -42.79 -2.15
C CYS A 292 -5.24 -44.17 -2.49
N THR A 293 -4.40 -45.02 -3.09
CA THR A 293 -4.73 -46.41 -3.42
C THR A 293 -3.63 -47.34 -2.90
N PRO A 294 -3.96 -48.36 -2.09
CA PRO A 294 -2.97 -49.36 -1.70
C PRO A 294 -2.52 -50.15 -2.93
N LEU A 295 -1.23 -50.46 -2.97
CA LEU A 295 -0.64 -51.29 -4.02
C LEU A 295 -0.42 -52.71 -3.49
N ASP A 296 -0.49 -53.69 -4.40
CA ASP A 296 -0.35 -55.11 -4.09
C ASP A 296 -1.29 -55.54 -2.94
N ASP A 297 -0.78 -56.29 -1.95
CA ASP A 297 -1.51 -56.75 -0.77
C ASP A 297 -1.47 -55.74 0.41
N SER A 298 -1.13 -54.48 0.13
CA SER A 298 -1.03 -53.46 1.17
C SER A 298 -2.41 -53.16 1.77
N PRO A 299 -2.52 -52.97 3.09
CA PRO A 299 -3.82 -52.77 3.73
C PRO A 299 -4.35 -51.34 3.53
N ASN A 300 -5.68 -51.19 3.41
CA ASN A 300 -6.35 -49.91 3.13
C ASN A 300 -6.02 -48.79 4.13
N TRP A 301 -5.82 -49.10 5.41
CA TRP A 301 -5.51 -48.11 6.45
C TRP A 301 -4.18 -47.37 6.22
N ARG A 302 -3.31 -47.87 5.32
CA ARG A 302 -2.11 -47.14 4.89
C ARG A 302 -2.44 -45.82 4.17
N CYS A 303 -3.67 -45.66 3.70
CA CYS A 303 -4.14 -44.46 3.03
C CYS A 303 -4.78 -43.40 3.94
N ASP A 304 -4.96 -43.69 5.23
CA ASP A 304 -5.71 -42.81 6.16
C ASP A 304 -5.08 -41.42 6.28
N ASN A 305 -3.74 -41.32 6.18
CA ASN A 305 -3.00 -40.05 6.27
C ASN A 305 -2.71 -39.38 4.92
N PHE A 306 -3.12 -40.00 3.81
CA PHE A 306 -2.83 -39.50 2.45
C PHE A 306 -4.07 -39.13 1.66
N THR A 307 -5.24 -39.58 2.10
CA THR A 307 -6.52 -39.23 1.47
C THR A 307 -6.97 -37.87 2.00
N GLN A 308 -7.36 -36.97 1.11
CA GLN A 308 -7.83 -35.65 1.49
C GLN A 308 -8.93 -35.17 0.56
N ASP A 309 -10.04 -34.75 1.16
CA ASP A 309 -11.19 -34.21 0.46
C ASP A 309 -11.01 -32.72 0.13
N ASN A 310 -11.69 -32.28 -0.94
CA ASN A 310 -11.88 -30.87 -1.19
C ASN A 310 -12.97 -30.33 -0.25
N LEU A 311 -12.61 -29.39 0.62
CA LEU A 311 -13.53 -28.80 1.60
C LEU A 311 -14.79 -28.20 0.96
N PHE A 312 -14.68 -27.63 -0.23
CA PHE A 312 -15.81 -27.00 -0.92
C PHE A 312 -16.94 -27.99 -1.25
N VAL A 313 -16.60 -29.26 -1.47
CA VAL A 313 -17.54 -30.30 -1.92
C VAL A 313 -17.73 -31.40 -0.87
N GLY A 314 -16.80 -31.54 0.08
CA GLY A 314 -16.82 -32.61 1.09
C GLY A 314 -16.49 -33.99 0.51
N GLY A 315 -15.62 -34.05 -0.51
CA GLY A 315 -15.16 -35.30 -1.12
C GLY A 315 -13.94 -35.11 -2.02
N PRO A 316 -13.33 -36.19 -2.55
CA PRO A 316 -12.10 -36.12 -3.35
C PRO A 316 -12.43 -35.77 -4.81
N MET A 317 -13.09 -34.63 -5.02
CA MET A 317 -13.51 -34.14 -6.33
C MET A 317 -13.66 -32.61 -6.36
N CYS A 318 -13.70 -32.04 -7.56
CA CYS A 318 -14.07 -30.64 -7.76
C CYS A 318 -15.59 -30.47 -7.85
N ASP A 319 -16.08 -29.26 -7.59
CA ASP A 319 -17.47 -28.91 -7.88
C ASP A 319 -17.69 -29.02 -9.39
N LYS A 320 -18.53 -29.97 -9.78
CA LYS A 320 -18.78 -30.34 -11.18
C LYS A 320 -19.46 -29.23 -11.98
N THR A 321 -20.06 -28.23 -11.34
CA THR A 321 -20.73 -27.11 -11.99
C THR A 321 -19.73 -26.00 -12.36
N LEU A 322 -18.79 -25.68 -11.47
CA LEU A 322 -17.90 -24.52 -11.62
C LEU A 322 -16.45 -24.88 -12.01
N PHE A 323 -15.98 -26.06 -11.59
CA PHE A 323 -14.58 -26.44 -11.67
C PHE A 323 -14.37 -27.82 -12.31
N GLU A 324 -13.16 -28.07 -12.79
CA GLU A 324 -12.70 -29.36 -13.30
C GLU A 324 -11.40 -29.79 -12.60
N PRO A 325 -11.21 -31.12 -12.35
CA PRO A 325 -10.00 -31.62 -11.72
C PRO A 325 -8.83 -31.60 -12.70
N VAL A 326 -7.73 -30.99 -12.27
CA VAL A 326 -6.44 -31.01 -12.96
C VAL A 326 -5.50 -31.91 -12.18
N TRP A 327 -5.03 -32.96 -12.84
CA TRP A 327 -4.06 -33.87 -12.26
C TRP A 327 -2.69 -33.19 -12.16
N LEU A 328 -2.12 -33.16 -10.95
CA LEU A 328 -0.84 -32.52 -10.69
C LEU A 328 0.31 -33.52 -10.77
N LEU A 329 0.26 -34.57 -9.95
CA LEU A 329 1.29 -35.60 -9.87
C LEU A 329 0.73 -36.89 -9.28
N ALA A 330 1.42 -38.00 -9.55
CA ALA A 330 1.25 -39.25 -8.82
C ALA A 330 2.61 -39.77 -8.36
N GLU A 331 2.63 -40.34 -7.16
CA GLU A 331 3.83 -40.94 -6.58
C GLU A 331 3.49 -42.22 -5.83
N THR A 332 4.49 -43.10 -5.71
CA THR A 332 4.40 -44.31 -4.89
C THR A 332 5.21 -44.09 -3.62
N TYR A 333 4.53 -44.21 -2.48
CA TYR A 333 5.16 -44.14 -1.17
C TYR A 333 5.37 -45.56 -0.64
N HIS A 334 6.63 -45.88 -0.33
CA HIS A 334 7.02 -47.15 0.28
C HIS A 334 7.17 -46.95 1.79
N PHE A 335 6.49 -47.78 2.57
CA PHE A 335 6.61 -47.76 4.03
C PHE A 335 7.79 -48.63 4.47
N GLU A 336 8.20 -48.45 5.73
CA GLU A 336 9.07 -49.42 6.39
C GLU A 336 8.41 -50.81 6.45
N ASP A 337 9.25 -51.83 6.33
CA ASP A 337 8.86 -53.24 6.31
C ASP A 337 8.06 -53.61 7.57
N ARG A 338 6.82 -54.07 7.38
CA ARG A 338 5.96 -54.50 8.49
C ARG A 338 6.18 -55.97 8.76
N ILE A 339 6.79 -56.27 9.91
CA ILE A 339 7.06 -57.64 10.35
C ILE A 339 5.88 -58.14 11.18
N VAL A 340 5.25 -59.22 10.73
CA VAL A 340 4.16 -59.88 11.45
C VAL A 340 4.55 -61.32 11.74
N THR A 341 4.69 -61.66 13.01
CA THR A 341 4.91 -63.04 13.44
C THR A 341 3.63 -63.85 13.28
N LYS A 342 3.69 -64.89 12.46
CA LYS A 342 2.60 -65.86 12.29
C LYS A 342 2.98 -67.19 12.91
N THR A 343 1.96 -67.90 13.38
CA THR A 343 2.12 -69.23 13.94
C THR A 343 1.56 -70.26 12.98
N ARG A 344 2.35 -71.29 12.65
CA ARG A 344 1.90 -72.48 11.91
C ARG A 344 2.11 -73.72 12.76
N ARG A 345 1.11 -74.58 12.78
CA ARG A 345 1.21 -75.88 13.45
C ARG A 345 1.89 -76.90 12.54
N GLU A 346 3.04 -77.40 12.97
CA GLU A 346 3.81 -78.43 12.28
C GLU A 346 3.70 -79.77 12.99
N CYS A 347 3.36 -80.81 12.25
CA CYS A 347 3.17 -82.15 12.77
C CYS A 347 4.14 -83.13 12.12
N HIS A 348 4.90 -83.86 12.94
CA HIS A 348 5.78 -84.94 12.49
C HIS A 348 5.26 -86.29 13.00
N THR A 349 5.36 -87.31 12.15
CA THR A 349 4.91 -88.67 12.47
C THR A 349 6.12 -89.54 12.72
N HIS A 350 6.23 -90.12 13.92
CA HIS A 350 7.30 -91.06 14.27
C HIS A 350 6.72 -92.38 14.77
N TRP A 351 7.12 -93.46 14.07
CA TRP A 351 6.75 -94.87 14.23
C TRP A 351 5.26 -95.21 14.33
N PHE A 352 4.47 -94.66 15.25
CA PHE A 352 2.99 -94.78 15.24
C PHE A 352 2.26 -93.60 15.94
N HIS A 353 2.96 -92.49 16.24
CA HIS A 353 2.37 -91.32 16.90
C HIS A 353 2.65 -90.01 16.13
N ARG A 354 1.61 -89.18 15.97
CA ARG A 354 1.69 -87.84 15.36
C ARG A 354 1.90 -86.81 16.46
N LYS A 355 3.08 -86.18 16.52
CA LYS A 355 3.35 -85.06 17.43
C LYS A 355 3.27 -83.75 16.65
N CYS A 356 2.50 -82.81 17.16
CA CYS A 356 2.35 -81.48 16.58
C CYS A 356 2.87 -80.43 17.54
N HIS A 357 3.56 -79.42 17.02
CA HIS A 357 4.01 -78.25 17.76
C HIS A 357 3.78 -77.00 16.92
N ASP A 358 3.70 -75.86 17.58
CA ASP A 358 3.49 -74.57 16.93
C ASP A 358 4.86 -73.93 16.66
N VAL A 359 5.07 -73.51 15.41
CA VAL A 359 6.28 -72.84 14.96
C VAL A 359 5.91 -71.42 14.57
N ASN A 360 6.64 -70.45 15.15
CA ASN A 360 6.50 -69.04 14.80
C ASN A 360 7.47 -68.71 13.66
N TYR A 361 7.01 -67.95 12.69
CA TYR A 361 7.82 -67.42 11.61
C TYR A 361 7.38 -65.99 11.29
N ASP A 362 8.33 -65.16 10.90
CA ASP A 362 8.08 -63.77 10.58
C ASP A 362 7.74 -63.62 9.10
N VAL A 363 6.64 -62.90 8.82
CA VAL A 363 6.26 -62.50 7.48
C VAL A 363 6.55 -61.01 7.34
N ILE A 364 7.35 -60.66 6.34
CA ILE A 364 7.72 -59.29 6.02
C ILE A 364 6.78 -58.77 4.93
N TYR A 365 6.00 -57.75 5.25
CA TYR A 365 5.12 -57.06 4.30
C TYR A 365 5.79 -55.77 3.82
N LYS A 366 5.93 -55.65 2.50
CA LYS A 366 6.43 -54.45 1.83
C LYS A 366 5.26 -53.56 1.42
N ASP A 367 4.67 -52.91 2.42
CA ASP A 367 3.48 -52.09 2.20
C ASP A 367 3.86 -50.87 1.34
N SER A 368 3.04 -50.56 0.34
CA SER A 368 3.16 -49.35 -0.47
C SER A 368 1.81 -48.82 -0.92
N VAL A 369 1.75 -47.51 -1.13
CA VAL A 369 0.53 -46.82 -1.60
C VAL A 369 0.87 -45.91 -2.76
N LYS A 370 -0.09 -45.72 -3.65
CA LYS A 370 -0.03 -44.72 -4.72
C LYS A 370 -0.89 -43.51 -4.34
N ILE A 371 -0.25 -42.36 -4.28
CA ILE A 371 -0.84 -41.06 -3.97
C ILE A 371 -1.05 -40.30 -5.28
N GLN A 372 -2.19 -39.66 -5.45
CA GLN A 372 -2.49 -38.84 -6.62
C GLN A 372 -3.07 -37.49 -6.17
N ALA A 373 -2.35 -36.42 -6.48
CA ALA A 373 -2.71 -35.07 -6.10
C ALA A 373 -3.40 -34.33 -7.25
N PHE A 374 -4.44 -33.57 -6.90
CA PHE A 374 -5.26 -32.82 -7.85
C PHE A 374 -5.54 -31.41 -7.33
N TRP A 375 -5.71 -30.47 -8.26
CA TRP A 375 -6.23 -29.14 -7.97
C TRP A 375 -7.40 -28.82 -8.91
N CYS A 376 -8.28 -27.93 -8.49
CA CYS A 376 -9.50 -27.61 -9.21
C CYS A 376 -9.36 -26.30 -9.98
N ARG A 377 -9.50 -26.34 -11.31
CA ARG A 377 -9.47 -25.17 -12.19
C ARG A 377 -10.86 -24.77 -12.63
N LYS A 378 -11.14 -23.46 -12.73
CA LYS A 378 -12.39 -22.94 -13.30
C LYS A 378 -12.60 -23.48 -14.72
N LYS A 379 -13.82 -23.95 -15.01
CA LYS A 379 -14.21 -24.30 -16.39
C LYS A 379 -14.20 -23.07 -17.30
N ALA A 380 -13.74 -23.22 -18.53
CA ALA A 380 -13.60 -22.12 -19.48
C ALA A 380 -14.94 -21.41 -19.75
N ASP A 381 -16.01 -22.18 -19.92
CA ASP A 381 -17.34 -21.69 -20.33
C ASP A 381 -18.20 -21.15 -19.16
N VAL A 382 -17.65 -21.12 -17.95
CA VAL A 382 -18.40 -20.74 -16.75
C VAL A 382 -17.91 -19.38 -16.23
N GLN A 383 -18.83 -18.43 -16.08
CA GLN A 383 -18.57 -17.21 -15.33
C GLN A 383 -18.75 -17.51 -13.84
N LEU A 384 -17.71 -17.25 -13.04
CA LEU A 384 -17.79 -17.47 -11.60
C LEU A 384 -18.67 -16.39 -10.96
N PRO A 385 -19.67 -16.76 -10.15
CA PRO A 385 -20.37 -15.81 -9.29
C PRO A 385 -19.39 -15.14 -8.31
N ALA A 386 -19.79 -14.00 -7.74
CA ALA A 386 -19.09 -13.42 -6.60
C ALA A 386 -19.06 -14.41 -5.43
N GLU A 387 -17.99 -14.38 -4.62
CA GLU A 387 -17.79 -15.24 -3.45
C GLU A 387 -17.86 -16.74 -3.80
N LYS A 388 -17.27 -17.10 -4.94
CA LYS A 388 -17.09 -18.50 -5.36
C LYS A 388 -15.63 -18.79 -5.68
N GLY A 389 -15.21 -19.97 -5.29
CA GLY A 389 -13.84 -20.45 -5.44
C GLY A 389 -13.03 -20.31 -4.17
N ALA A 390 -12.00 -21.13 -4.06
CA ALA A 390 -11.14 -21.20 -2.92
C ALA A 390 -10.13 -20.04 -2.95
N MET A 391 -9.98 -19.33 -1.82
CA MET A 391 -8.88 -18.40 -1.64
C MET A 391 -7.60 -19.18 -1.38
N PHE A 392 -6.50 -18.75 -2.00
CA PHE A 392 -5.17 -19.32 -1.76
C PHE A 392 -4.38 -18.38 -0.85
N GLY A 393 -3.95 -18.87 0.32
CA GLY A 393 -3.24 -18.08 1.35
C GLY A 393 -1.74 -18.34 1.37
N GLY A 394 -1.19 -18.88 0.29
CA GLY A 394 0.18 -19.36 0.23
C GLY A 394 0.32 -20.86 0.48
N LEU A 395 1.58 -21.31 0.51
CA LEU A 395 1.97 -22.68 0.78
C LEU A 395 3.24 -22.73 1.61
N PHE A 396 3.50 -23.89 2.22
CA PHE A 396 4.72 -24.17 2.95
C PHE A 396 4.99 -25.67 2.99
N GLU A 397 6.26 -26.04 3.20
CA GLU A 397 6.63 -27.41 3.56
C GLU A 397 6.63 -27.59 5.08
N ALA A 398 6.45 -28.83 5.56
CA ALA A 398 6.49 -29.14 6.98
C ALA A 398 7.78 -28.59 7.65
N GLY A 399 7.61 -27.74 8.66
CA GLY A 399 8.73 -27.10 9.38
C GLY A 399 9.31 -25.86 8.70
N LYS A 400 8.80 -25.43 7.54
CA LYS A 400 9.14 -24.15 6.90
C LYS A 400 8.05 -23.10 7.14
N VAL A 401 8.43 -21.83 7.00
CA VAL A 401 7.47 -20.72 7.05
C VAL A 401 6.69 -20.62 5.74
N ASN A 402 5.46 -20.13 5.83
CA ASN A 402 4.71 -19.70 4.66
C ASN A 402 5.37 -18.44 4.10
N GLU A 403 5.80 -18.52 2.85
CA GLU A 403 6.57 -17.47 2.17
C GLU A 403 5.81 -16.14 2.03
N PHE A 404 4.48 -16.13 2.14
CA PHE A 404 3.65 -14.93 2.04
C PHE A 404 3.40 -14.25 3.40
N THR A 405 3.51 -14.98 4.50
CA THR A 405 3.22 -14.48 5.84
C THR A 405 4.49 -14.33 6.69
N GLY A 406 5.55 -15.07 6.37
CA GLY A 406 6.75 -15.18 7.19
C GLY A 406 6.53 -15.95 8.50
N GLU A 407 5.35 -16.54 8.70
CA GLU A 407 4.97 -17.31 9.88
C GLU A 407 4.87 -18.81 9.55
N VAL A 408 5.00 -19.67 10.57
CA VAL A 408 4.76 -21.11 10.42
C VAL A 408 3.25 -21.36 10.41
N GLY A 409 2.72 -21.83 9.28
CA GLY A 409 1.29 -22.16 9.14
C GLY A 409 0.52 -21.23 8.19
N CYS A 410 -0.81 -21.26 8.29
CA CYS A 410 -1.70 -20.51 7.42
C CYS A 410 -2.12 -19.16 8.01
N PRO A 411 -2.30 -18.12 7.18
CA PRO A 411 -2.77 -16.81 7.65
C PRO A 411 -4.25 -16.83 8.03
N GLY A 412 -4.68 -15.88 8.87
CA GLY A 412 -6.09 -15.66 9.19
C GLY A 412 -6.80 -16.96 9.64
N THR A 413 -7.95 -17.26 9.03
CA THR A 413 -8.70 -18.50 9.27
C THR A 413 -8.48 -19.57 8.20
N PHE A 414 -7.47 -19.42 7.33
CA PHE A 414 -7.13 -20.39 6.31
C PHE A 414 -6.78 -21.75 6.93
N GLN A 415 -7.32 -22.80 6.33
CA GLN A 415 -7.08 -24.17 6.75
C GLN A 415 -5.97 -24.81 5.90
N PRO A 416 -5.10 -25.64 6.50
CA PRO A 416 -4.03 -26.33 5.79
C PRO A 416 -4.54 -27.56 5.04
N TYR A 417 -4.12 -27.73 3.79
CA TYR A 417 -4.44 -28.86 2.91
C TYR A 417 -3.19 -29.42 2.25
N PHE A 418 -2.96 -30.72 2.36
CA PHE A 418 -1.87 -31.40 1.68
C PHE A 418 -2.04 -31.39 0.17
N LEU A 419 -0.94 -31.22 -0.55
CA LEU A 419 -0.85 -31.33 -2.00
C LEU A 419 0.42 -32.13 -2.36
N GLY A 420 0.28 -33.44 -2.56
CA GLY A 420 1.43 -34.34 -2.53
C GLY A 420 1.77 -34.75 -1.10
N ARG A 421 3.07 -34.87 -0.79
CA ARG A 421 3.54 -35.41 0.51
C ARG A 421 4.11 -34.35 1.43
N SER A 422 4.81 -33.37 0.89
CA SER A 422 5.52 -32.33 1.64
C SER A 422 4.87 -30.96 1.56
N ILE A 423 4.01 -30.69 0.57
CA ILE A 423 3.43 -29.36 0.37
C ILE A 423 2.12 -29.25 1.16
N THR A 424 2.03 -28.21 1.97
CA THR A 424 0.78 -27.76 2.61
C THR A 424 0.33 -26.46 1.97
N VAL A 425 -0.90 -26.44 1.47
CA VAL A 425 -1.55 -25.29 0.83
C VAL A 425 -2.57 -24.69 1.79
N CYS A 426 -2.55 -23.38 1.96
CA CYS A 426 -3.51 -22.66 2.78
C CYS A 426 -4.73 -22.29 1.96
N ILE A 427 -5.91 -22.77 2.38
CA ILE A 427 -7.17 -22.55 1.68
C ILE A 427 -8.24 -22.01 2.62
N SER A 428 -8.97 -20.98 2.18
CA SER A 428 -10.11 -20.42 2.90
C SER A 428 -11.30 -20.17 1.98
N TYR A 429 -12.49 -20.21 2.56
CA TYR A 429 -13.76 -19.81 1.96
C TYR A 429 -14.46 -18.72 2.78
N GLU A 430 -13.80 -18.18 3.82
CA GLU A 430 -14.31 -17.11 4.68
C GLU A 430 -13.98 -15.74 4.07
N TYR A 431 -14.66 -15.40 2.97
CA TYR A 431 -14.33 -14.25 2.13
C TYR A 431 -14.23 -12.91 2.88
N GLU A 432 -15.13 -12.66 3.83
CA GLU A 432 -15.15 -11.41 4.59
C GLU A 432 -13.91 -11.25 5.49
N GLN A 433 -13.43 -12.37 6.03
CA GLN A 433 -12.30 -12.37 6.94
C GLN A 433 -11.02 -12.45 6.13
N ASP A 434 -10.89 -13.48 5.30
CA ASP A 434 -9.62 -13.98 4.82
C ASP A 434 -9.17 -13.39 3.48
N HIS A 435 -10.01 -12.58 2.85
CA HIS A 435 -9.67 -11.94 1.57
C HIS A 435 -8.34 -11.18 1.65
N ALA A 436 -8.09 -10.44 2.73
CA ALA A 436 -6.89 -9.62 2.88
C ALA A 436 -5.61 -10.46 2.75
N TYR A 437 -5.63 -11.73 3.16
CA TYR A 437 -4.49 -12.64 3.08
C TYR A 437 -4.44 -13.44 1.77
N SER A 438 -5.47 -13.36 0.93
CA SER A 438 -5.54 -14.10 -0.32
C SER A 438 -4.47 -13.64 -1.32
N VAL A 439 -3.90 -14.63 -2.01
CA VAL A 439 -2.88 -14.49 -3.03
C VAL A 439 -3.48 -14.94 -4.36
N PRO A 440 -3.47 -14.10 -5.41
CA PRO A 440 -4.00 -14.48 -6.71
C PRO A 440 -3.15 -15.58 -7.38
N ILE A 441 -3.66 -16.81 -7.32
CA ILE A 441 -3.06 -17.99 -7.96
C ILE A 441 -3.72 -18.26 -9.31
N GLU A 442 -2.91 -18.61 -10.31
CA GLU A 442 -3.39 -19.07 -11.61
C GLU A 442 -3.50 -20.60 -11.67
N LYS A 443 -2.42 -21.31 -11.33
CA LYS A 443 -2.35 -22.77 -11.45
C LYS A 443 -1.19 -23.39 -10.67
N PHE A 444 -1.30 -24.70 -10.48
CA PHE A 444 -0.19 -25.60 -10.17
C PHE A 444 0.17 -26.45 -11.39
N PHE A 445 1.44 -26.78 -11.54
CA PHE A 445 1.91 -27.74 -12.53
C PHE A 445 3.16 -28.46 -12.03
N SER A 446 3.46 -29.64 -12.58
CA SER A 446 4.63 -30.43 -12.22
C SER A 446 5.37 -30.93 -13.46
N CYS A 447 6.49 -31.62 -13.24
CA CYS A 447 7.17 -32.37 -14.30
C CYS A 447 6.28 -33.40 -15.02
N GLN A 448 5.19 -33.86 -14.38
CA GLN A 448 4.25 -34.83 -14.97
C GLN A 448 3.09 -34.16 -15.73
N THR A 449 2.86 -32.86 -15.52
CA THR A 449 1.84 -32.09 -16.25
C THR A 449 2.18 -31.99 -17.74
N PRO A 450 1.21 -32.00 -18.67
CA PRO A 450 1.49 -31.84 -20.10
C PRO A 450 2.32 -30.59 -20.40
N SER A 451 3.31 -30.69 -21.29
CA SER A 451 4.29 -29.60 -21.54
C SER A 451 3.67 -28.26 -21.94
N LYS A 452 2.51 -28.27 -22.61
CA LYS A 452 1.78 -27.03 -22.97
C LYS A 452 1.23 -26.27 -21.75
N GLU A 453 1.13 -26.93 -20.60
CA GLU A 453 0.60 -26.38 -19.35
C GLU A 453 1.69 -26.13 -18.30
N GLN A 454 2.97 -26.42 -18.61
CA GLN A 454 4.13 -26.25 -17.71
C GLN A 454 4.74 -24.83 -17.68
N SER A 455 3.96 -23.79 -18.03
CA SER A 455 4.42 -22.40 -18.00
C SER A 455 3.33 -21.44 -17.53
N CYS A 456 3.66 -20.42 -16.75
CA CYS A 456 2.69 -19.39 -16.34
C CYS A 456 2.28 -18.47 -17.50
N SER A 457 1.08 -17.90 -17.44
CA SER A 457 0.65 -16.88 -18.41
C SER A 457 1.44 -15.58 -18.25
N ALA A 458 1.36 -14.69 -19.25
CA ALA A 458 2.17 -13.45 -19.32
C ALA A 458 2.08 -12.53 -18.08
N ASN A 459 0.98 -12.58 -17.30
CA ASN A 459 0.79 -11.74 -16.10
C ASN A 459 1.16 -12.44 -14.79
N PHE A 460 1.68 -13.67 -14.87
CA PHE A 460 2.03 -14.50 -13.73
C PHE A 460 3.52 -14.84 -13.74
N THR A 461 4.02 -15.26 -12.58
CA THR A 461 5.40 -15.68 -12.34
C THR A 461 5.41 -17.07 -11.75
N GLN A 462 6.37 -17.87 -12.18
CA GLN A 462 6.58 -19.25 -11.74
C GLN A 462 7.41 -19.27 -10.46
N HIS A 463 6.96 -20.06 -9.49
CA HIS A 463 7.65 -20.28 -8.22
C HIS A 463 7.67 -21.78 -7.92
N LEU A 464 8.79 -22.27 -7.38
CA LEU A 464 8.94 -23.66 -6.99
C LEU A 464 8.24 -23.89 -5.64
N ALA A 465 7.28 -24.80 -5.59
CA ALA A 465 6.61 -25.17 -4.35
C ALA A 465 7.45 -26.20 -3.57
N ALA A 466 7.80 -27.33 -4.21
CA ALA A 466 8.66 -28.36 -3.65
C ALA A 466 9.17 -29.30 -4.76
N VAL A 467 10.06 -30.22 -4.39
CA VAL A 467 10.52 -31.32 -5.24
C VAL A 467 10.03 -32.64 -4.64
N GLU A 468 9.11 -33.31 -5.34
CA GLU A 468 8.49 -34.57 -4.90
C GLU A 468 9.01 -35.72 -5.76
N ASN A 469 9.78 -36.65 -5.17
CA ASN A 469 10.35 -37.81 -5.87
C ASN A 469 11.05 -37.44 -7.19
N ASN A 470 11.96 -36.46 -7.15
CA ASN A 470 12.65 -35.87 -8.31
C ASN A 470 11.73 -35.21 -9.36
N CYS A 471 10.51 -34.84 -8.97
CA CYS A 471 9.60 -34.06 -9.78
C CYS A 471 9.40 -32.67 -9.18
N ASP A 472 9.80 -31.64 -9.91
CA ASP A 472 9.55 -30.27 -9.49
C ASP A 472 8.06 -29.95 -9.60
N VAL A 473 7.51 -29.40 -8.52
CA VAL A 473 6.14 -28.88 -8.45
C VAL A 473 6.21 -27.37 -8.40
N PHE A 474 5.58 -26.71 -9.36
CA PHE A 474 5.54 -25.26 -9.50
C PHE A 474 4.12 -24.72 -9.34
N PHE A 475 4.03 -23.44 -9.02
CA PHE A 475 2.79 -22.69 -9.00
C PHE A 475 2.99 -21.30 -9.62
N CYS A 476 1.88 -20.73 -10.11
CA CYS A 476 1.85 -19.45 -10.79
C CYS A 476 1.07 -18.44 -9.97
N ILE A 477 1.73 -17.34 -9.57
CA ILE A 477 1.06 -16.20 -8.94
C ILE A 477 1.27 -14.93 -9.74
N ARG A 478 0.38 -13.95 -9.55
CA ARG A 478 0.41 -12.70 -10.30
C ARG A 478 1.77 -12.00 -10.15
N ARG A 479 2.26 -11.38 -11.22
CA ARG A 479 3.48 -10.56 -11.17
C ARG A 479 3.36 -9.49 -10.09
N HIS A 480 4.48 -9.20 -9.43
CA HIS A 480 4.62 -8.22 -8.36
C HIS A 480 3.96 -8.56 -7.02
N THR A 481 3.37 -9.75 -6.86
CA THR A 481 2.88 -10.22 -5.56
C THR A 481 3.99 -10.28 -4.49
N TYR A 482 5.24 -10.58 -4.87
CA TYR A 482 6.39 -10.59 -3.95
C TYR A 482 7.13 -9.24 -3.80
N THR A 483 6.95 -8.29 -4.72
CA THR A 483 7.83 -7.10 -4.83
C THR A 483 7.08 -5.78 -4.65
N GLN A 484 5.99 -5.78 -3.89
CA GLN A 484 5.10 -4.62 -3.81
C GLN A 484 5.64 -3.44 -2.98
N TYR A 485 6.69 -3.60 -2.17
CA TYR A 485 7.09 -2.58 -1.19
C TYR A 485 8.28 -1.71 -1.60
N GLN A 486 8.44 -1.39 -2.89
CA GLN A 486 9.42 -0.38 -3.28
C GLN A 486 8.88 1.01 -2.98
N HIS A 487 9.54 1.71 -2.04
CA HIS A 487 9.23 3.08 -1.71
C HIS A 487 9.27 3.97 -2.95
N ALA A 488 8.29 4.85 -3.08
CA ALA A 488 8.29 5.84 -4.15
C ALA A 488 9.49 6.79 -3.96
N VAL A 489 10.24 7.01 -5.03
CA VAL A 489 11.38 7.93 -5.02
C VAL A 489 10.91 9.31 -5.45
N ILE A 490 11.26 10.31 -4.65
CA ILE A 490 10.93 11.71 -4.92
C ILE A 490 11.67 12.22 -6.16
N GLN A 491 10.93 12.80 -7.09
CA GLN A 491 11.46 13.49 -8.26
C GLN A 491 11.79 14.92 -7.85
N ARG A 492 13.08 15.25 -7.78
CA ARG A 492 13.54 16.59 -7.38
C ARG A 492 13.74 17.48 -8.61
N PRO A 493 13.44 18.79 -8.55
CA PRO A 493 13.80 19.72 -9.60
C PRO A 493 15.34 19.85 -9.77
N PRO A 494 15.83 20.42 -10.89
CA PRO A 494 15.05 21.03 -11.98
C PRO A 494 14.47 19.98 -12.94
N TYR A 495 13.35 20.32 -13.57
CA TYR A 495 12.73 19.54 -14.64
C TYR A 495 13.02 20.14 -16.02
N THR A 496 13.23 21.47 -16.06
CA THR A 496 13.76 22.16 -17.24
C THR A 496 15.23 21.84 -17.41
N MET A 497 15.63 21.49 -18.65
CA MET A 497 17.01 21.14 -18.95
C MET A 497 17.91 22.39 -18.88
N GLU A 498 19.03 22.28 -18.19
CA GLU A 498 19.99 23.38 -18.01
C GLU A 498 20.48 23.97 -19.36
N GLN A 499 20.62 23.13 -20.39
CA GLN A 499 21.00 23.58 -21.74
C GLN A 499 19.94 24.48 -22.39
N LEU A 500 18.65 24.22 -22.14
CA LEU A 500 17.55 25.07 -22.60
C LEU A 500 17.53 26.38 -21.81
N ALA A 501 17.78 26.32 -20.50
CA ALA A 501 17.89 27.49 -19.65
C ALA A 501 19.08 28.41 -20.01
N ALA A 502 20.19 27.82 -20.49
CA ALA A 502 21.37 28.54 -20.96
C ALA A 502 21.25 29.09 -22.39
N SER A 503 20.14 28.81 -23.07
CA SER A 503 19.89 29.25 -24.45
C SER A 503 19.08 30.55 -24.50
N ASN A 504 19.22 31.33 -25.58
CA ASN A 504 18.39 32.52 -25.80
C ASN A 504 16.97 32.17 -26.34
N TYR A 505 16.53 30.92 -26.23
CA TYR A 505 15.21 30.52 -26.69
C TYR A 505 14.13 30.98 -25.71
N SER A 506 13.03 31.52 -26.24
CA SER A 506 11.82 31.88 -25.50
C SER A 506 10.65 31.07 -26.04
N THR A 507 9.82 30.52 -25.16
CA THR A 507 8.51 29.98 -25.55
C THR A 507 7.64 31.11 -26.13
N ASN A 508 6.79 30.83 -27.12
CA ASN A 508 5.82 31.79 -27.60
C ASN A 508 4.89 32.21 -26.45
N THR A 509 4.86 33.50 -26.11
CA THR A 509 3.91 34.03 -25.12
C THR A 509 2.59 34.40 -25.78
N ILE A 510 1.48 33.84 -25.30
CA ILE A 510 0.15 34.37 -25.60
C ILE A 510 -0.02 35.64 -24.77
N ARG A 511 -0.42 36.73 -25.43
CA ARG A 511 -0.73 38.01 -24.78
C ARG A 511 -2.17 38.40 -25.10
N ALA A 512 -3.00 38.52 -24.08
CA ALA A 512 -4.31 39.14 -24.24
C ALA A 512 -4.20 40.65 -23.98
N ARG A 513 -4.60 41.48 -24.93
CA ARG A 513 -4.70 42.94 -24.77
C ARG A 513 -6.10 43.44 -25.05
N TYR A 514 -6.60 44.36 -24.23
CA TYR A 514 -7.83 45.10 -24.49
C TYR A 514 -7.58 46.60 -24.42
N LYS A 515 -7.92 47.32 -25.50
CA LYS A 515 -7.70 48.78 -25.65
C LYS A 515 -6.28 49.26 -25.27
N GLY A 516 -5.27 48.45 -25.59
CA GLY A 516 -3.87 48.77 -25.33
C GLY A 516 -3.36 48.40 -23.92
N VAL A 517 -4.22 47.85 -23.05
CA VAL A 517 -3.83 47.33 -21.72
C VAL A 517 -3.65 45.82 -21.80
N GLU A 518 -2.52 45.31 -21.31
CA GLU A 518 -2.23 43.87 -21.21
C GLU A 518 -3.03 43.26 -20.06
N LEU A 519 -3.87 42.26 -20.36
CA LEU A 519 -4.74 41.58 -19.39
C LEU A 519 -4.05 40.37 -18.76
N PHE A 520 -3.29 39.60 -19.56
CA PHE A 520 -2.36 38.58 -19.09
C PHE A 520 -1.31 38.25 -20.17
N SER A 521 -0.17 37.73 -19.73
CA SER A 521 0.86 37.13 -20.57
C SER A 521 1.31 35.81 -19.95
N ALA A 522 1.19 34.72 -20.71
CA ALA A 522 1.66 33.40 -20.31
C ALA A 522 2.34 32.71 -21.50
N PRO A 523 3.39 31.90 -21.27
CA PRO A 523 3.95 31.05 -22.32
C PRO A 523 2.96 29.96 -22.75
N PHE A 524 2.97 29.62 -24.04
CA PHE A 524 2.02 28.71 -24.69
C PHE A 524 1.89 27.34 -24.00
N GLU A 525 2.96 26.86 -23.36
CA GLU A 525 2.98 25.58 -22.63
C GLU A 525 2.40 25.64 -21.19
N MET A 526 2.07 26.84 -20.67
CA MET A 526 1.44 27.02 -19.34
C MET A 526 -0.11 26.97 -19.36
N LEU A 527 -0.73 26.77 -20.52
CA LEU A 527 -2.16 26.49 -20.60
C LEU A 527 -2.41 25.03 -20.19
N PHE A 528 -2.77 24.79 -18.94
CA PHE A 528 -3.13 23.46 -18.44
C PHE A 528 -4.65 23.33 -18.27
N ASP A 529 -5.20 22.23 -18.81
CA ASP A 529 -6.61 21.76 -18.74
C ASP A 529 -7.65 22.65 -19.43
N ASP A 530 -7.56 22.92 -20.74
CA ASP A 530 -8.63 23.52 -21.57
C ASP A 530 -9.41 24.70 -20.94
N THR A 531 -8.86 25.42 -19.96
CA THR A 531 -9.62 26.33 -19.09
C THR A 531 -8.78 27.53 -18.71
N VAL A 532 -9.13 28.69 -19.27
CA VAL A 532 -8.57 29.98 -18.90
C VAL A 532 -9.32 30.52 -17.68
N ILE A 533 -8.65 30.65 -16.53
CA ILE A 533 -9.22 31.30 -15.34
C ILE A 533 -8.93 32.81 -15.42
N VAL A 534 -9.97 33.61 -15.68
CA VAL A 534 -9.88 35.07 -15.62
C VAL A 534 -10.48 35.57 -14.30
N SER A 535 -9.65 35.99 -13.34
CA SER A 535 -10.15 36.64 -12.12
C SER A 535 -10.36 38.14 -12.35
N LYS A 536 -11.58 38.63 -12.18
CA LYS A 536 -11.92 40.05 -12.31
C LYS A 536 -11.53 40.82 -11.04
N THR A 537 -10.27 41.17 -10.89
CA THR A 537 -9.80 42.16 -9.90
C THR A 537 -9.34 43.43 -10.59
N ALA A 538 -10.21 44.00 -11.43
CA ALA A 538 -10.13 45.40 -11.80
C ALA A 538 -11.54 45.94 -11.98
N ASN A 539 -11.80 47.10 -11.38
CA ASN A 539 -12.99 47.92 -11.65
C ASN A 539 -13.01 48.31 -13.13
N VAL A 540 -13.55 47.45 -13.98
CA VAL A 540 -13.82 47.77 -15.39
C VAL A 540 -15.16 48.49 -15.43
N SER A 541 -15.12 49.76 -15.83
CA SER A 541 -16.29 50.59 -16.09
C SER A 541 -17.29 49.87 -17.00
N SER A 542 -18.56 50.07 -16.69
CA SER A 542 -19.78 49.42 -17.19
C SER A 542 -20.08 49.49 -18.70
N SER A 543 -19.15 49.16 -19.59
CA SER A 543 -19.39 49.23 -21.04
C SER A 543 -18.70 48.15 -21.89
N VAL A 544 -18.38 47.00 -21.30
CA VAL A 544 -17.84 45.85 -22.05
C VAL A 544 -18.94 44.81 -22.24
N ASN A 545 -19.41 44.65 -23.49
CA ASN A 545 -20.29 43.56 -23.90
C ASN A 545 -19.43 42.33 -24.24
N ILE A 546 -19.55 41.28 -23.43
CA ILE A 546 -18.74 40.05 -23.51
C ILE A 546 -19.25 39.10 -24.60
N ASP A 547 -20.47 39.28 -25.10
CA ASP A 547 -21.11 38.35 -26.05
C ASP A 547 -20.47 38.35 -27.44
N ALA A 548 -19.76 39.43 -27.82
CA ALA A 548 -19.02 39.49 -29.08
C ALA A 548 -17.66 38.75 -29.04
N TYR A 549 -17.24 38.24 -27.87
CA TYR A 549 -15.96 37.54 -27.67
C TYR A 549 -16.06 36.02 -27.90
N ILE A 550 -17.27 35.46 -27.95
CA ILE A 550 -17.50 34.00 -27.96
C ILE A 550 -17.44 33.40 -29.37
N ASP A 551 -17.69 34.17 -30.43
CA ASP A 551 -17.76 33.65 -31.81
C ASP A 551 -16.39 33.47 -32.51
N GLU A 552 -15.28 33.94 -31.91
CA GLU A 552 -13.95 33.94 -32.57
C GLU A 552 -12.93 32.98 -31.92
N VAL A 553 -13.27 32.30 -30.82
CA VAL A 553 -12.37 31.38 -30.10
C VAL A 553 -12.99 29.98 -30.03
N HIS A 554 -12.51 29.08 -30.88
CA HIS A 554 -12.93 27.67 -30.95
C HIS A 554 -12.35 26.79 -29.82
N GLU A 555 -12.19 27.30 -28.60
CA GLU A 555 -11.76 26.50 -27.44
C GLU A 555 -12.52 26.90 -26.16
N LYS A 556 -12.76 25.88 -25.32
CA LYS A 556 -13.63 25.92 -24.14
C LYS A 556 -13.16 27.00 -23.15
N ILE A 557 -14.04 27.93 -22.80
CA ILE A 557 -13.83 28.89 -21.71
C ILE A 557 -14.90 28.61 -20.65
N LEU A 558 -14.48 28.23 -19.45
CA LEU A 558 -15.36 28.05 -18.28
C LEU A 558 -15.27 29.29 -17.39
N ILE A 559 -16.30 30.14 -17.44
CA ILE A 559 -16.41 31.34 -16.60
C ILE A 559 -17.02 30.92 -15.25
N VAL A 560 -16.25 30.91 -14.17
CA VAL A 560 -16.79 30.77 -12.81
C VAL A 560 -17.18 32.16 -12.30
N SER A 561 -18.49 32.45 -12.29
CA SER A 561 -19.08 33.63 -11.63
C SER A 561 -19.86 33.21 -10.39
N ASN A 562 -19.59 33.83 -9.25
CA ASN A 562 -20.40 33.69 -8.02
C ASN A 562 -21.72 34.49 -8.04
N ASN A 563 -22.14 35.01 -9.20
CA ASN A 563 -23.45 35.63 -9.39
C ASN A 563 -23.93 35.36 -10.83
N LEU A 564 -24.65 34.25 -11.02
CA LEU A 564 -25.43 34.01 -12.23
C LEU A 564 -26.87 34.44 -11.94
N THR A 565 -27.37 35.44 -12.68
CA THR A 565 -28.81 35.69 -12.74
C THR A 565 -29.46 34.60 -13.59
N ALA A 566 -30.70 34.23 -13.26
CA ALA A 566 -31.42 33.08 -13.81
C ALA A 566 -31.50 33.02 -15.36
N SER A 567 -31.28 34.14 -16.05
CA SER A 567 -31.27 34.22 -17.52
C SER A 567 -30.03 33.61 -18.18
N ALA A 568 -28.90 33.46 -17.48
CA ALA A 568 -27.66 32.93 -18.05
C ALA A 568 -27.58 31.38 -18.01
N ALA A 569 -28.44 30.73 -17.22
CA ALA A 569 -28.47 29.28 -17.08
C ALA A 569 -29.16 28.58 -18.27
N GLU A 570 -30.09 29.25 -18.97
CA GLU A 570 -30.78 28.68 -20.15
C GLU A 570 -29.87 28.60 -21.38
N THR A 571 -28.87 29.47 -21.52
CA THR A 571 -27.98 29.49 -22.70
C THR A 571 -26.94 28.36 -22.69
N LEU A 572 -26.61 27.82 -21.52
CA LEU A 572 -25.64 26.72 -21.35
C LEU A 572 -26.17 25.32 -21.70
N GLN A 573 -27.48 25.15 -21.92
CA GLN A 573 -28.08 23.85 -22.25
C GLN A 573 -27.94 23.42 -23.72
N ASN A 574 -27.41 24.26 -24.61
CA ASN A 574 -27.43 24.01 -26.07
C ASN A 574 -26.06 23.74 -26.72
N ILE A 575 -24.99 23.53 -25.96
CA ILE A 575 -23.68 23.21 -26.55
C ILE A 575 -23.58 21.70 -26.80
N LYS A 576 -23.73 21.28 -28.06
CA LYS A 576 -23.42 19.92 -28.53
C LYS A 576 -21.90 19.76 -28.73
N LEU A 577 -21.35 18.69 -28.19
CA LEU A 577 -20.00 18.21 -28.48
C LEU A 577 -19.97 17.69 -29.93
N VAL A 578 -19.02 18.16 -30.74
CA VAL A 578 -18.68 17.58 -32.05
C VAL A 578 -17.32 16.89 -31.92
N ASP A 579 -17.22 15.67 -32.46
CA ASP A 579 -16.03 14.82 -32.47
C ASP A 579 -14.90 15.47 -33.31
N PRO A 580 -13.61 15.18 -33.05
CA PRO A 580 -12.49 15.98 -33.55
C PRO A 580 -12.09 15.70 -35.01
N ASP A 581 -12.90 14.99 -35.80
CA ASP A 581 -12.61 14.65 -37.21
C ASP A 581 -13.56 15.31 -38.24
N ASP A 582 -14.26 16.40 -37.90
CA ASP A 582 -14.98 17.27 -38.85
C ASP A 582 -14.56 18.74 -38.76
#